data_AF-A0A9D7D4D5-F1
#
_entry.id   AF-A0A9D7D4D5-F1
#
_cell.length_a   1.000
_cell.length_b   1.000
_cell.length_c   1.000
_cell.angle_alpha   90.00
_cell.angle_beta   90.00
_cell.angle_gamma   90.00
#
_symmetry.space_group_name_H-M   'P 1'
#
loop_
_entity.id
_entity.type
_entity.pdbx_description
1 polymer ?
#
loop_
_entity_poly.entity_id
_entity_poly.type
_entity_poly.pdbx_seq_one_letter_code
_entity_poly.pdbx_strand_id
1 'polypeptide(L)'
;MRLRPQDELRKLKVPTLIVQGKMDLQVQELDAELLFDAKPDATLTLVDDMGHMLRQVRAKTAAAQKDSYAKALPLHPAAVTAMSDFIAKVGAVPKR
;
A
#
# COMPACT_ATOMS: atom_id res chain seq x y z
N MET A 1 -16.01 -8.51 17.64
CA MET A 1 -15.76 -7.05 17.66
C MET A 1 -15.50 -6.61 16.23
N ARG A 2 -16.21 -5.60 15.71
CA ARG A 2 -16.01 -5.08 14.35
C ARG A 2 -15.15 -3.83 14.46
N LEU A 3 -13.90 -3.90 14.00
CA LEU A 3 -12.99 -2.76 13.96
C LEU A 3 -13.20 -1.97 12.66
N ARG A 4 -13.11 -0.63 12.74
CA ARG A 4 -13.04 0.25 11.57
C ARG A 4 -11.58 0.70 11.39
N PRO A 5 -10.89 0.32 10.32
CA PRO A 5 -9.48 0.65 10.11
C PRO A 5 -9.17 2.16 10.24
N GLN A 6 -10.09 3.03 9.78
CA GLN A 6 -9.94 4.49 9.88
C GLN A 6 -9.85 4.97 11.33
N ASP A 7 -10.67 4.41 12.22
CA ASP A 7 -10.70 4.79 13.62
C ASP A 7 -9.42 4.37 14.34
N GLU A 8 -8.93 3.17 14.05
CA GLU A 8 -7.70 2.66 14.67
C GLU A 8 -6.46 3.37 14.14
N LEU A 9 -6.41 3.65 12.82
CA LEU A 9 -5.29 4.37 12.21
C LEU A 9 -5.17 5.80 12.77
N ARG A 10 -6.30 6.49 12.98
CA ARG A 10 -6.32 7.86 13.54
C ARG A 10 -5.68 7.95 14.93
N LYS A 11 -5.71 6.87 15.71
CA LYS A 11 -5.13 6.84 17.07
C LYS A 11 -3.60 6.76 17.04
N LEU A 12 -2.99 6.36 15.93
CA LEU A 12 -1.55 6.17 15.81
C LEU A 12 -0.82 7.52 15.71
N LYS A 13 0.19 7.69 16.58
CA LYS A 13 1.08 8.86 16.63
C LYS A 13 2.44 8.62 15.96
N VAL A 14 2.59 7.51 15.24
CA VAL A 14 3.83 7.13 14.56
C VAL A 14 3.76 7.53 13.08
N PRO A 15 4.91 7.78 12.43
CA PRO A 15 4.96 7.91 10.98
C PRO A 15 4.27 6.72 10.32
N THR A 16 3.47 6.98 9.30
CA THR A 16 2.66 5.96 8.62
C THR A 16 2.82 6.08 7.11
N LEU A 17 3.00 4.95 6.43
CA LEU A 17 2.96 4.82 4.98
C LEU A 17 1.78 3.91 4.61
N ILE A 18 0.97 4.35 3.64
CA ILE A 18 -0.12 3.60 3.02
C ILE A 18 0.29 3.33 1.57
N VAL A 19 0.34 2.06 1.16
CA VAL A 19 0.68 1.65 -0.20
C VAL A 19 -0.47 0.84 -0.76
N GLN A 20 -0.97 1.20 -1.95
CA GLN A 20 -2.08 0.50 -2.61
C GLN A 20 -1.80 0.32 -4.10
N GLY A 21 -2.12 -0.86 -4.63
CA GLY A 21 -2.04 -1.13 -6.06
C GLY A 21 -3.33 -0.77 -6.77
N LYS A 22 -3.25 -0.05 -7.90
CA LYS A 22 -4.44 0.33 -8.68
C LYS A 22 -5.07 -0.82 -9.46
N MET A 23 -4.33 -1.92 -9.65
CA MET A 23 -4.85 -3.13 -10.28
C MET A 23 -5.34 -4.16 -9.26
N ASP A 24 -5.37 -3.84 -7.96
CA ASP A 24 -5.96 -4.72 -6.96
C ASP A 24 -7.47 -4.87 -7.20
N LEU A 25 -7.93 -6.12 -7.25
CA LEU A 25 -9.34 -6.48 -7.42
C LEU A 25 -10.01 -6.83 -6.08
N GLN A 26 -9.23 -7.13 -5.05
CA GLN A 26 -9.71 -7.53 -3.73
C GLN A 26 -9.95 -6.33 -2.82
N VAL A 27 -9.11 -5.29 -2.95
CA VAL A 27 -9.16 -4.06 -2.14
C VAL A 27 -9.17 -2.86 -3.08
N GLN A 28 -10.06 -1.90 -2.84
CA GLN A 28 -10.24 -0.77 -3.75
C GLN A 28 -9.27 0.36 -3.42
N GLU A 29 -8.95 1.20 -4.41
CA GLU A 29 -8.16 2.42 -4.21
C GLU A 29 -8.83 3.37 -3.20
N LEU A 30 -10.17 3.41 -3.22
CA LEU A 30 -10.98 4.16 -2.27
C LEU A 30 -10.68 3.81 -0.80
N ASP A 31 -10.35 2.54 -0.50
CA ASP A 31 -10.02 2.15 0.87
C ASP A 31 -8.73 2.85 1.35
N ALA A 32 -7.73 2.98 0.46
CA ALA A 32 -6.48 3.68 0.76
C ALA A 32 -6.68 5.20 0.90
N GLU A 33 -7.54 5.79 0.07
CA GLU A 33 -7.93 7.20 0.16
C GLU A 33 -8.65 7.47 1.49
N LEU A 34 -9.61 6.63 1.89
CA LEU A 34 -10.33 6.76 3.16
C LEU A 34 -9.40 6.60 4.38
N LEU A 35 -8.37 5.74 4.29
CA LEU A 35 -7.36 5.63 5.33
C LEU A 35 -6.47 6.88 5.40
N PHE A 36 -6.09 7.44 4.25
CA PHE A 36 -5.33 8.68 4.19
C PHE A 36 -6.12 9.87 4.74
N ASP A 37 -7.40 10.00 4.41
CA ASP A 37 -8.28 11.03 4.98
C ASP A 37 -8.42 10.90 6.51
N ALA A 38 -8.36 9.68 7.04
CA ALA A 38 -8.39 9.44 8.47
C ALA A 38 -7.09 9.81 9.18
N LYS A 39 -5.95 9.78 8.46
CA LYS A 39 -4.63 10.15 8.94
C LYS A 39 -3.87 10.98 7.89
N PRO A 40 -4.19 12.28 7.71
CA PRO A 40 -3.62 13.10 6.64
C PRO A 40 -2.12 13.38 6.76
N ASP A 41 -1.52 13.09 7.92
CA ASP A 41 -0.06 13.13 8.14
C ASP A 41 0.66 11.85 7.69
N ALA A 42 -0.07 10.84 7.21
CA ALA A 42 0.53 9.67 6.57
C ALA A 42 1.11 10.01 5.19
N THR A 43 1.92 9.11 4.65
CA THR A 43 2.30 9.14 3.22
C THR A 43 1.41 8.15 2.48
N LEU A 44 0.79 8.56 1.37
CA LEU A 44 0.03 7.69 0.48
C LEU A 44 0.81 7.44 -0.80
N THR A 45 0.90 6.18 -1.23
CA THR A 45 1.51 5.79 -2.50
C THR A 45 0.58 4.84 -3.25
N LEU A 46 0.01 5.33 -4.36
CA LEU A 46 -0.76 4.53 -5.29
C LEU A 46 0.15 4.04 -6.42
N VAL A 47 0.24 2.74 -6.63
CA VAL A 47 1.13 2.12 -7.60
C VAL A 47 0.33 1.62 -8.80
N ASP A 48 0.62 2.20 -9.97
CA ASP A 48 0.07 1.74 -11.24
C ASP A 48 0.53 0.31 -11.53
N ASP A 49 -0.30 -0.45 -12.26
CA ASP A 49 -0.02 -1.84 -12.64
C ASP A 49 0.34 -2.79 -11.49
N MET A 50 -0.02 -2.48 -10.24
CA MET A 50 0.23 -3.34 -9.09
C MET A 50 -1.05 -4.01 -8.60
N GLY A 51 -1.04 -5.33 -8.47
CA GLY A 51 -2.14 -6.12 -7.92
C GLY A 51 -2.00 -6.41 -6.41
N HIS A 52 -2.86 -7.30 -5.91
CA HIS A 52 -2.97 -7.59 -4.48
C HIS A 52 -1.68 -8.12 -3.84
N MET A 53 -0.93 -8.96 -4.57
CA MET A 53 0.32 -9.57 -4.09
C MET A 53 1.53 -8.63 -4.22
N LEU A 54 1.31 -7.33 -4.38
CA LEU A 54 2.35 -6.31 -4.57
C LEU A 54 3.27 -6.58 -5.77
N ARG A 55 2.71 -7.21 -6.82
CA ARG A 55 3.40 -7.61 -8.05
C ARG A 55 2.77 -6.91 -9.23
N GLN A 56 3.54 -6.82 -10.32
CA GLN A 56 3.03 -6.24 -11.55
C GLN A 56 1.88 -7.09 -12.14
N VAL A 57 0.77 -6.44 -12.47
CA VAL A 57 -0.38 -7.02 -13.16
C VAL A 57 -0.76 -6.12 -14.33
N ARG A 58 -0.82 -6.70 -15.52
CA ARG A 58 -1.01 -5.97 -16.79
C ARG A 58 -2.47 -5.64 -17.12
N ALA A 59 -3.42 -6.14 -16.34
CA ALA A 59 -4.85 -5.89 -16.54
C ALA A 59 -5.64 -6.10 -15.23
N LYS A 60 -6.70 -5.33 -15.03
CA LYS A 60 -7.61 -5.44 -13.88
C LYS A 60 -8.64 -6.57 -14.09
N THR A 61 -8.15 -7.79 -14.35
CA THR A 61 -8.98 -8.99 -14.58
C THR A 61 -8.57 -10.15 -13.67
N ALA A 62 -9.52 -11.04 -13.36
CA ALA A 62 -9.26 -12.19 -12.51
C ALA A 62 -8.16 -13.12 -13.10
N ALA A 63 -8.12 -13.25 -14.42
CA ALA A 63 -7.09 -14.04 -15.11
C ALA A 63 -5.69 -13.43 -14.90
N ALA A 64 -5.54 -12.11 -15.07
CA ALA A 64 -4.26 -11.44 -14.88
C ALA A 64 -3.79 -11.46 -13.41
N GLN A 65 -4.72 -11.34 -12.45
CA GLN A 65 -4.39 -11.52 -11.02
C GLN A 65 -3.93 -12.95 -10.73
N LYS A 66 -4.66 -13.95 -11.24
CA LYS A 66 -4.30 -15.37 -11.07
C LYS A 66 -2.90 -15.68 -11.63
N ASP A 67 -2.58 -15.12 -12.79
CA ASP A 67 -1.25 -15.22 -13.41
C ASP A 67 -0.16 -14.67 -12.51
N SER A 68 -0.42 -13.56 -11.80
CA SER A 68 0.55 -12.95 -10.87
C SER A 68 0.83 -13.83 -9.65
N TYR A 69 -0.12 -14.70 -9.27
CA TYR A 69 0.01 -15.64 -8.16
C TYR A 69 0.76 -16.90 -8.58
N ALA A 70 0.48 -17.39 -9.79
CA ALA A 70 1.06 -18.64 -10.30
C ALA A 70 2.54 -18.50 -10.71
N LYS A 71 2.98 -17.30 -11.05
CA LYS A 71 4.35 -17.01 -11.50
C LYS A 71 5.22 -16.51 -10.34
N ALA A 72 6.51 -16.82 -10.35
CA ALA A 72 7.49 -16.28 -9.40
C ALA A 72 7.93 -14.85 -9.81
N LEU A 73 6.98 -13.92 -9.90
CA LEU A 73 7.28 -12.52 -10.20
C LEU A 73 7.94 -11.82 -8.99
N PRO A 74 8.91 -10.92 -9.21
CA PRO A 74 9.44 -10.08 -8.14
C PRO A 74 8.36 -9.13 -7.63
N LEU A 75 8.58 -8.57 -6.44
CA LEU A 75 7.77 -7.45 -5.94
C LEU A 75 7.89 -6.24 -6.88
N HIS A 76 6.82 -5.45 -6.94
CA HIS A 76 6.78 -4.25 -7.77
C HIS A 76 7.86 -3.26 -7.30
N PRO A 77 8.77 -2.80 -8.18
CA PRO A 77 9.88 -1.93 -7.78
C PRO A 77 9.41 -0.67 -7.04
N ALA A 78 8.34 -0.03 -7.52
CA ALA A 78 7.80 1.18 -6.88
C ALA A 78 7.32 0.94 -5.43
N ALA A 79 6.78 -0.23 -5.12
CA ALA A 79 6.39 -0.55 -3.74
C ALA A 79 7.62 -0.73 -2.84
N VAL A 80 8.64 -1.42 -3.35
CA VAL A 80 9.93 -1.61 -2.63
C VAL A 80 10.59 -0.25 -2.39
N THR A 81 10.65 0.62 -3.39
CA THR A 81 11.18 1.98 -3.27
C THR A 81 10.39 2.80 -2.26
N ALA A 82 9.06 2.82 -2.34
CA ALA A 82 8.23 3.58 -1.40
C ALA A 82 8.48 3.17 0.06
N MET A 83 8.55 1.87 0.34
CA MET A 83 8.86 1.38 1.69
C MET A 83 10.29 1.74 2.13
N SER A 84 11.27 1.54 1.25
CA SER A 84 12.69 1.78 1.56
C SER A 84 12.95 3.26 1.84
N ASP A 85 12.41 4.14 0.99
CA ASP A 85 12.54 5.59 1.12
C ASP A 85 11.84 6.09 2.39
N PHE A 86 10.66 5.55 2.70
CA PHE A 86 9.94 5.87 3.92
C PHE A 86 10.74 5.47 5.16
N ILE A 87 11.28 4.26 5.20
CA ILE A 87 12.11 3.78 6.32
C ILE A 87 13.36 4.64 6.46
N ALA A 88 14.05 4.96 5.36
CA ALA A 88 15.22 5.82 5.39
C ALA A 88 14.89 7.22 5.93
N LYS A 89 13.78 7.82 5.46
CA LYS A 89 13.30 9.13 5.92
C LYS A 89 12.94 9.14 7.41
N VAL A 90 12.27 8.10 7.90
CA VAL A 90 11.88 7.99 9.31
C VAL A 90 13.08 7.64 10.19
N GLY A 91 13.96 6.75 9.75
CA GLY A 91 15.16 6.32 10.46
C GLY A 91 16.27 7.37 10.55
N ALA A 92 16.26 8.35 9.64
CA ALA A 92 17.13 9.53 9.69
C ALA A 92 16.72 10.55 10.78
N VAL A 93 15.55 10.37 11.43
CA VAL A 93 15.17 11.19 12.58
C VAL A 93 15.99 10.73 13.79
N PRO A 94 16.79 11.62 14.42
CA PRO A 94 17.61 11.23 15.56
C PRO A 94 16.72 10.66 16.67
N LYS A 95 17.07 9.46 17.15
CA LYS A 95 16.43 8.85 18.31
C LYS A 95 16.60 9.83 19.49
N ARG A 96 15.47 10.28 20.03
CA ARG A 96 15.43 11.11 21.25
C ARG A 96 15.97 10.33 22.45
#